data_AF-A0A6L8L1I2-F1
#
_entry.id   AF-A0A6L8L1I2-F1
#
_cell.length_a   1.000
_cell.length_b   1.000
_cell.length_c   1.000
_cell.angle_alpha   90.00
_cell.angle_beta   90.00
_cell.angle_gamma   90.00
#
_symmetry.space_group_name_H-M   'P 1'
#
loop_
_entity.id
_entity.type
_entity.pdbx_description
1 polymer ?
#
loop_
_entity_poly.entity_id
_entity_poly.type
_entity_poly.pdbx_seq_one_letter_code
_entity_poly.pdbx_strand_id
1 'polypeptide(L)'
;MIFRQLFDPSSSTYTYLLGDSGEAVLIDPVYEQVPRDLALLQELGLKLVSSLDTHVHADHVTGAWRLRQRCGSAIALSEAAGAAEVDKPLRHGDRIHFGQRYLAVRATPGHTSGCLTYVLDDDSMAFTGDSLLIRGCGRTDFQQGSPQQLFASVHEQILTLPPSCLLYPAHDYRGITVTSVAEERRYNPRLGGDVDVGDFTGHMNNLNLPHPKQMAVAVPANLRCGKPEGDAPTDTPDWAPLTLRFSGVWEIEPMGLLEQQKNVQIVDVREAPEFIDRLGHLHGATLVPLSQLTERMAELDRERPIVAVCRSGVRSAQASVLLTKAGFGKVANLAGGMLRWKIEGYPVESDPA
;
A
#
# COMPACT_ATOMS: atom_id res chain seq x y z
N MET A 1 -12.51 -0.18 15.13
CA MET A 1 -11.99 0.34 13.84
C MET A 1 -10.49 0.63 13.90
N ILE A 2 -9.75 0.05 12.97
CA ILE A 2 -8.35 0.30 12.64
C ILE A 2 -8.32 1.25 11.44
N PHE A 3 -7.42 2.23 11.45
CA PHE A 3 -7.20 3.14 10.33
C PHE A 3 -5.70 3.30 10.06
N ARG A 4 -5.30 3.25 8.78
CA ARG A 4 -3.95 3.59 8.31
C ARG A 4 -4.05 4.41 7.03
N GLN A 5 -3.28 5.48 6.97
CA GLN A 5 -2.98 6.23 5.76
C GLN A 5 -1.58 5.84 5.30
N LEU A 6 -1.47 5.37 4.07
CA LEU A 6 -0.22 4.99 3.40
C LEU A 6 0.03 5.98 2.27
N PHE A 7 1.29 6.19 1.92
CA PHE A 7 1.68 7.15 0.89
C PHE A 7 2.57 6.48 -0.16
N ASP A 8 2.24 6.68 -1.43
CA ASP A 8 3.15 6.37 -2.54
C ASP A 8 3.90 7.64 -2.98
N PRO A 9 5.23 7.69 -2.82
CA PRO A 9 6.00 8.89 -3.16
C PRO A 9 6.13 9.15 -4.67
N SER A 10 5.88 8.15 -5.53
CA SER A 10 6.06 8.29 -6.98
C SER A 10 4.91 9.07 -7.62
N SER A 11 3.69 8.80 -7.17
CA SER A 11 2.43 9.41 -7.61
C SER A 11 1.90 10.47 -6.64
N SER A 12 2.42 10.50 -5.42
CA SER A 12 1.88 11.27 -4.28
C SER A 12 0.48 10.83 -3.86
N THR A 13 0.13 9.57 -4.13
CA THR A 13 -1.17 8.98 -3.77
C THR A 13 -1.21 8.59 -2.30
N TYR A 14 -2.32 8.89 -1.65
CA TYR A 14 -2.71 8.29 -0.38
C TYR A 14 -3.59 7.06 -0.61
N THR A 15 -3.21 5.96 0.02
CA THR A 15 -4.01 4.73 0.12
C THR A 15 -4.52 4.60 1.55
N TYR A 16 -5.80 4.25 1.75
CA TYR A 16 -6.41 4.18 3.08
C TYR A 16 -6.88 2.77 3.43
N LEU A 17 -6.33 2.21 4.50
CA LEU A 17 -6.78 0.93 5.07
C LEU A 17 -7.72 1.21 6.23
N LEU A 18 -8.95 0.70 6.13
CA LEU A 18 -9.93 0.70 7.21
C LEU A 18 -10.24 -0.75 7.59
N GLY A 19 -10.15 -1.09 8.87
CA GLY A 19 -10.41 -2.44 9.37
C GLY A 19 -11.37 -2.45 10.55
N ASP A 20 -12.25 -3.44 10.61
CA ASP A 20 -13.11 -3.70 11.75
C ASP A 20 -13.47 -5.18 11.83
N SER A 21 -13.51 -5.74 13.05
CA SER A 21 -13.94 -7.13 13.28
C SER A 21 -13.22 -8.19 12.41
N GLY A 22 -11.94 -7.96 12.10
CA GLY A 22 -11.12 -8.86 11.27
C GLY A 22 -11.29 -8.68 9.75
N GLU A 23 -12.20 -7.81 9.30
CA GLU A 23 -12.38 -7.47 7.88
C GLU A 23 -11.85 -6.06 7.59
N ALA A 24 -11.50 -5.80 6.33
CA ALA A 24 -10.98 -4.51 5.92
C ALA A 24 -11.37 -4.12 4.50
N VAL A 25 -11.37 -2.82 4.24
CA VAL A 25 -11.37 -2.22 2.90
C VAL A 25 -10.10 -1.40 2.69
N LEU A 26 -9.67 -1.29 1.44
CA LEU A 26 -8.50 -0.51 1.04
C LEU A 26 -8.89 0.45 -0.07
N ILE A 27 -8.76 1.75 0.17
CA ILE A 27 -9.16 2.81 -0.78
C ILE A 27 -7.93 3.28 -1.55
N ASP A 28 -8.05 3.39 -2.87
CA ASP A 28 -7.04 3.84 -3.83
C ASP A 28 -5.68 3.10 -3.68
N PRO A 29 -5.66 1.76 -3.79
CA PRO A 29 -4.41 1.00 -3.74
C PRO A 29 -3.54 1.25 -4.98
N VAL A 30 -2.24 1.37 -4.80
CA VAL A 30 -1.27 1.57 -5.91
C VAL A 30 -0.66 0.23 -6.33
N TYR A 31 -0.55 -0.01 -7.65
CA TYR A 31 -0.13 -1.30 -8.22
C TYR A 31 1.23 -1.81 -7.69
N GLU A 32 2.22 -0.91 -7.61
CA GLU A 32 3.57 -1.20 -7.11
C GLU A 32 3.59 -1.42 -5.59
N GLN A 33 2.59 -0.94 -4.87
CA GLN A 33 2.51 -1.02 -3.41
C GLN A 33 1.73 -2.23 -2.90
N VAL A 34 1.13 -3.03 -3.78
CA VAL A 34 0.38 -4.24 -3.39
C VAL A 34 1.18 -5.19 -2.45
N PRO A 35 2.49 -5.43 -2.64
CA PRO A 35 3.27 -6.20 -1.66
C PRO A 35 3.29 -5.59 -0.27
N ARG A 36 3.45 -4.26 -0.17
CA ARG A 36 3.42 -3.51 1.10
C ARG A 36 2.04 -3.63 1.75
N ASP A 37 0.98 -3.45 0.97
CA ASP A 37 -0.39 -3.41 1.47
C ASP A 37 -0.84 -4.80 1.98
N LEU A 38 -0.48 -5.87 1.26
CA LEU A 38 -0.72 -7.25 1.70
C LEU A 38 0.05 -7.60 2.98
N ALA A 39 1.32 -7.17 3.08
CA ALA A 39 2.11 -7.38 4.29
C ALA A 39 1.48 -6.69 5.51
N LEU A 40 0.97 -5.46 5.34
CA LEU A 40 0.27 -4.75 6.41
C LEU A 40 -1.03 -5.45 6.84
N LEU A 41 -1.84 -5.91 5.87
CA LEU A 41 -3.05 -6.68 6.15
C LEU A 41 -2.75 -7.94 6.96
N GLN A 42 -1.71 -8.68 6.57
CA GLN A 42 -1.27 -9.89 7.26
C GLN A 42 -0.83 -9.58 8.70
N GLU A 43 -0.01 -8.55 8.90
CA GLU A 43 0.48 -8.15 10.23
C GLU A 43 -0.63 -7.68 11.17
N LEU A 44 -1.68 -7.04 10.62
CA LEU A 44 -2.85 -6.61 11.39
C LEU A 44 -3.91 -7.71 11.57
N GLY A 45 -3.72 -8.89 10.96
CA GLY A 45 -4.69 -9.98 11.02
C GLY A 45 -6.01 -9.64 10.34
N LEU A 46 -5.97 -8.88 9.25
CA LEU A 46 -7.16 -8.38 8.54
C LEU A 46 -7.37 -9.12 7.22
N LYS A 47 -8.62 -9.49 6.95
CA LYS A 47 -9.07 -9.99 5.65
C LYS A 47 -9.58 -8.83 4.79
N LEU A 48 -8.93 -8.55 3.67
CA LEU A 48 -9.41 -7.54 2.73
C LEU A 48 -10.67 -8.04 1.99
N VAL A 49 -11.82 -7.42 2.25
CA VAL A 49 -13.08 -7.78 1.59
C VAL A 49 -13.29 -7.04 0.28
N SER A 50 -12.81 -5.80 0.16
CA SER A 50 -12.91 -5.02 -1.08
C SER A 50 -11.81 -3.96 -1.19
N SER A 51 -11.24 -3.83 -2.39
CA SER A 51 -10.48 -2.64 -2.80
C SER A 51 -11.42 -1.65 -3.47
N LEU A 52 -11.33 -0.37 -3.10
CA LEU A 52 -12.21 0.69 -3.56
C LEU A 52 -11.39 1.75 -4.30
N ASP A 53 -11.66 1.98 -5.57
CA ASP A 53 -11.10 3.13 -6.27
C ASP A 53 -12.10 4.29 -6.22
N THR A 54 -11.66 5.48 -5.82
CA THR A 54 -12.48 6.70 -5.81
C THR A 54 -12.81 7.15 -7.23
N HIS A 55 -11.90 6.88 -8.19
CA HIS A 55 -12.06 7.17 -9.61
C HIS A 55 -11.06 6.36 -10.44
N VAL A 56 -11.13 6.48 -11.76
CA VAL A 56 -10.08 5.97 -12.66
C VAL A 56 -8.89 6.91 -12.59
N HIS A 57 -7.82 6.52 -11.90
CA HIS A 57 -6.63 7.34 -11.71
C HIS A 57 -5.85 7.57 -13.02
N ALA A 58 -5.17 8.71 -13.14
CA ALA A 58 -4.39 9.09 -14.33
C ALA A 58 -2.88 9.19 -14.07
N ASP A 59 -2.47 9.06 -12.82
CA ASP A 59 -1.12 9.26 -12.30
C ASP A 59 -0.45 7.95 -11.86
N HIS A 60 -1.25 6.92 -11.51
CA HIS A 60 -0.79 5.58 -11.15
C HIS A 60 -1.74 4.50 -11.67
N VAL A 61 -1.27 3.26 -11.74
CA VAL A 61 -2.12 2.08 -12.00
C VAL A 61 -2.69 1.60 -10.66
N THR A 62 -3.99 1.31 -10.59
CA THR A 62 -4.62 0.75 -9.38
C THR A 62 -4.10 -0.65 -9.08
N GLY A 63 -3.90 -0.95 -7.80
CA GLY A 63 -3.57 -2.29 -7.29
C GLY A 63 -4.75 -3.26 -7.20
N ALA A 64 -5.97 -2.80 -7.50
CA ALA A 64 -7.21 -3.55 -7.29
C ALA A 64 -7.19 -4.97 -7.92
N TRP A 65 -6.83 -5.10 -9.20
CA TRP A 65 -6.75 -6.40 -9.86
C TRP A 65 -5.76 -7.35 -9.17
N ARG A 66 -4.59 -6.86 -8.77
CA ARG A 66 -3.58 -7.69 -8.10
C ARG A 66 -4.06 -8.15 -6.73
N LEU A 67 -4.68 -7.27 -5.95
CA LEU A 67 -5.25 -7.61 -4.64
C LEU A 67 -6.30 -8.71 -4.78
N ARG A 68 -7.18 -8.61 -5.78
CA ARG A 68 -8.14 -9.68 -6.10
C ARG A 68 -7.43 -11.01 -6.41
N GLN A 69 -6.39 -11.02 -7.23
CA GLN A 69 -5.65 -12.25 -7.52
C GLN A 69 -4.95 -12.84 -6.30
N ARG A 70 -4.43 -11.99 -5.40
CA ARG A 70 -3.58 -12.40 -4.28
C ARG A 70 -4.35 -12.81 -3.03
N CYS A 71 -5.50 -12.18 -2.77
CA CYS A 71 -6.27 -12.42 -1.54
C CYS A 71 -7.79 -12.55 -1.76
N GLY A 72 -8.27 -12.49 -3.01
CA GLY A 72 -9.69 -12.69 -3.33
C GLY A 72 -10.60 -11.50 -2.97
N SER A 73 -10.04 -10.31 -2.71
CA SER A 73 -10.84 -9.10 -2.46
C SER A 73 -11.68 -8.71 -3.67
N ALA A 74 -12.91 -8.24 -3.46
CA ALA A 74 -13.72 -7.70 -4.55
C ALA A 74 -13.21 -6.33 -5.01
N ILE A 75 -13.32 -6.04 -6.31
CA ILE A 75 -13.00 -4.74 -6.89
C ILE A 75 -14.26 -3.89 -6.95
N ALA A 76 -14.27 -2.75 -6.26
CA ALA A 76 -15.35 -1.78 -6.32
C ALA A 76 -14.88 -0.45 -6.92
N LEU A 77 -15.67 0.04 -7.87
CA LEU A 77 -15.45 1.30 -8.58
C LEU A 77 -16.82 1.81 -9.04
N SER A 78 -16.91 3.11 -9.28
CA SER A 78 -18.11 3.74 -9.82
C SER A 78 -18.60 3.06 -11.09
N GLU A 79 -19.90 2.77 -11.17
CA GLU A 79 -20.52 2.30 -12.40
C GLU A 79 -20.32 3.31 -13.54
N ALA A 80 -20.35 4.61 -13.23
CA ALA A 80 -20.16 5.69 -14.20
C ALA A 80 -18.74 5.77 -14.77
N ALA A 81 -17.77 5.04 -14.19
CA ALA A 81 -16.42 4.94 -14.73
C ALA A 81 -16.35 4.08 -16.01
N GLY A 82 -17.34 3.18 -16.23
CA GLY A 82 -17.37 2.31 -17.41
C GLY A 82 -16.19 1.34 -17.51
N ALA A 83 -15.54 1.02 -16.40
CA ALA A 83 -14.40 0.10 -16.36
C ALA A 83 -14.86 -1.37 -16.44
N ALA A 84 -14.05 -2.21 -17.09
CA ALA A 84 -14.17 -3.65 -17.05
C ALA A 84 -13.55 -4.24 -15.77
N GLU A 85 -13.83 -5.51 -15.48
CA GLU A 85 -13.29 -6.28 -14.33
C GLU A 85 -13.83 -5.86 -12.95
N VAL A 86 -14.77 -4.92 -12.89
CA VAL A 86 -15.42 -4.47 -11.65
C VAL A 86 -16.37 -5.54 -11.11
N ASP A 87 -16.15 -6.00 -9.88
CA ASP A 87 -17.03 -6.98 -9.21
C ASP A 87 -18.24 -6.28 -8.56
N LYS A 88 -18.04 -5.05 -8.07
CA LYS A 88 -19.05 -4.22 -7.38
C LYS A 88 -19.16 -2.84 -8.04
N PRO A 89 -19.99 -2.66 -9.08
CA PRO A 89 -20.24 -1.35 -9.66
C PRO A 89 -21.04 -0.50 -8.65
N LEU A 90 -20.46 0.63 -8.23
CA LEU A 90 -21.00 1.47 -7.17
C LEU A 90 -21.80 2.66 -7.71
N ARG A 91 -22.86 3.01 -6.99
CA ARG A 91 -23.74 4.17 -7.22
C ARG A 91 -23.88 5.01 -5.95
N HIS A 92 -24.34 6.24 -6.13
CA HIS A 92 -24.72 7.09 -5.00
C HIS A 92 -25.74 6.39 -4.09
N GLY A 93 -25.51 6.42 -2.78
CA GLY A 93 -26.36 5.81 -1.77
C GLY A 93 -26.02 4.36 -1.41
N ASP A 94 -25.14 3.70 -2.17
CA ASP A 94 -24.65 2.36 -1.83
C ASP A 94 -23.85 2.35 -0.53
N ARG A 95 -23.72 1.17 0.08
CA ARG A 95 -22.93 0.95 1.30
C ARG A 95 -21.96 -0.21 1.12
N ILE A 96 -20.69 0.03 1.44
CA ILE A 96 -19.65 -1.00 1.45
C ILE A 96 -19.36 -1.39 2.90
N HIS A 97 -19.78 -2.60 3.28
CA HIS A 97 -19.58 -3.13 4.62
C HIS A 97 -18.20 -3.77 4.81
N PHE A 98 -17.66 -3.64 6.02
CA PHE A 98 -16.49 -4.35 6.53
C PHE A 98 -16.63 -4.52 8.04
N GLY A 99 -16.78 -5.75 8.51
CA GLY A 99 -17.12 -6.02 9.89
C GLY A 99 -18.47 -5.39 10.27
N GLN A 100 -18.50 -4.62 11.35
CA GLN A 100 -19.72 -3.90 11.79
C GLN A 100 -19.80 -2.47 11.25
N ARG A 101 -18.85 -2.06 10.42
CA ARG A 101 -18.76 -0.71 9.87
C ARG A 101 -19.12 -0.69 8.39
N TYR A 102 -19.40 0.49 7.86
CA TYR A 102 -19.55 0.68 6.42
C TYR A 102 -19.08 2.05 5.94
N LEU A 103 -18.78 2.11 4.64
CA LEU A 103 -18.62 3.35 3.88
C LEU A 103 -19.86 3.59 3.03
N ALA A 104 -20.53 4.72 3.21
CA ALA A 104 -21.59 5.20 2.32
C ALA A 104 -20.97 5.87 1.08
N VAL A 105 -21.52 5.58 -0.09
CA VAL A 105 -21.05 6.12 -1.36
C VAL A 105 -21.78 7.41 -1.70
N ARG A 106 -21.05 8.50 -1.91
CA ARG A 106 -21.57 9.74 -2.51
C ARG A 106 -20.94 9.94 -3.87
N ALA A 107 -21.75 10.02 -4.93
CA ALA A 107 -21.26 10.44 -6.24
C ALA A 107 -20.77 11.89 -6.18
N THR A 108 -19.51 12.12 -6.57
CA THR A 108 -18.88 13.45 -6.58
C THR A 108 -18.17 13.74 -7.90
N PRO A 109 -18.86 13.60 -9.05
CA PRO A 109 -18.26 13.83 -10.37
C PRO A 109 -17.73 15.26 -10.51
N GLY A 110 -16.74 15.44 -11.37
CA GLY A 110 -16.17 16.75 -11.65
C GLY A 110 -14.70 16.69 -11.99
N HIS A 111 -13.89 15.99 -11.19
CA HIS A 111 -12.52 15.64 -11.60
C HIS A 111 -12.56 14.62 -12.75
N THR A 112 -13.35 13.56 -12.58
CA THR A 112 -13.82 12.67 -13.64
C THR A 112 -15.33 12.52 -13.56
N SER A 113 -15.98 11.94 -14.58
CA SER A 113 -17.41 11.59 -14.51
C SER A 113 -17.71 10.47 -13.49
N GLY A 114 -16.71 9.68 -13.12
CA GLY A 114 -16.82 8.51 -12.26
C GLY A 114 -16.40 8.74 -10.81
N CYS A 115 -16.06 9.96 -10.39
CA CYS A 115 -15.57 10.21 -9.02
C CYS A 115 -16.63 9.90 -7.95
N LEU A 116 -16.19 9.22 -6.90
CA LEU A 116 -16.94 8.93 -5.68
C LEU A 116 -16.20 9.47 -4.46
N THR A 117 -16.97 9.88 -3.46
CA THR A 117 -16.52 10.11 -2.09
C THR A 117 -17.08 8.99 -1.20
N TYR A 118 -16.22 8.41 -0.37
CA TYR A 118 -16.62 7.38 0.60
C TYR A 118 -16.73 8.00 1.99
N VAL A 119 -17.90 7.90 2.63
CA VAL A 119 -18.17 8.50 3.94
C VAL A 119 -18.33 7.40 4.99
N LEU A 120 -17.59 7.47 6.08
CA LEU A 120 -17.71 6.51 7.18
C LEU A 120 -19.08 6.63 7.86
N ASP A 121 -19.64 5.50 8.30
CA ASP A 121 -20.99 5.38 8.86
C ASP A 121 -21.38 6.36 9.99
N ASP A 122 -20.40 6.90 10.72
CA ASP A 122 -20.58 7.88 11.80
C ASP A 122 -20.27 9.32 11.38
N ASP A 123 -20.08 9.56 10.08
CA ASP A 123 -19.72 10.82 9.43
C ASP A 123 -18.43 11.47 9.99
N SER A 124 -17.60 10.72 10.74
CA SER A 124 -16.36 11.26 11.31
C SER A 124 -15.24 11.46 10.28
N MET A 125 -15.30 10.71 9.17
CA MET A 125 -14.29 10.69 8.11
C MET A 125 -14.95 10.55 6.73
N ALA A 126 -14.42 11.25 5.74
CA ALA A 126 -14.74 11.05 4.34
C ALA A 126 -13.46 11.01 3.48
N PHE A 127 -13.45 10.11 2.49
CA PHE A 127 -12.38 9.91 1.53
C PHE A 127 -12.79 10.55 0.21
N THR A 128 -12.23 11.71 -0.09
CA THR A 128 -12.77 12.63 -1.10
C THR A 128 -12.22 12.42 -2.51
N GLY A 129 -11.37 11.41 -2.68
CA GLY A 129 -10.63 11.18 -3.92
C GLY A 129 -9.93 12.47 -4.37
N ASP A 130 -10.05 12.76 -5.66
CA ASP A 130 -9.60 14.02 -6.24
C ASP A 130 -10.73 15.04 -6.43
N SER A 131 -11.93 14.79 -5.89
CA SER A 131 -13.00 15.80 -5.91
C SER A 131 -12.65 17.00 -5.03
N LEU A 132 -12.12 16.75 -3.83
CA LEU A 132 -11.65 17.79 -2.91
C LEU A 132 -10.27 17.42 -2.38
N LEU A 133 -9.33 18.37 -2.46
CA LEU A 133 -7.97 18.24 -1.93
C LEU A 133 -7.76 19.26 -0.80
N ILE A 134 -6.68 19.13 -0.05
CA ILE A 134 -6.37 20.03 1.05
C ILE A 134 -6.03 21.43 0.50
N ARG A 135 -6.91 22.40 0.75
CA ARG A 135 -6.86 23.76 0.19
C ARG A 135 -6.83 23.77 -1.34
N GLY A 136 -7.51 22.83 -1.98
CA GLY A 136 -7.58 22.72 -3.42
C GLY A 136 -8.65 21.75 -3.89
N CYS A 137 -8.50 21.28 -5.13
CA CYS A 137 -9.34 20.26 -5.74
C CYS A 137 -8.56 19.63 -6.91
N GLY A 138 -9.03 18.48 -7.39
CA GLY A 138 -8.54 17.88 -8.62
C GLY A 138 -8.78 18.78 -9.83
N ARG A 139 -8.01 18.51 -10.90
CA ARG A 139 -8.18 19.16 -12.20
C ARG A 139 -9.47 18.70 -12.88
N THR A 140 -9.96 19.43 -13.88
CA THR A 140 -11.28 19.16 -14.50
C THR A 140 -11.24 19.17 -16.03
N ASP A 141 -10.05 19.10 -16.62
CA ASP A 141 -9.78 19.28 -18.05
C ASP A 141 -9.52 17.96 -18.81
N PHE A 142 -9.57 16.82 -18.12
CA PHE A 142 -9.44 15.47 -18.67
C PHE A 142 -10.57 14.55 -18.15
N GLN A 143 -10.67 13.33 -18.70
CA GLN A 143 -11.55 12.26 -18.18
C GLN A 143 -13.02 12.70 -17.93
N GLN A 144 -13.57 13.46 -18.89
CA GLN A 144 -14.93 14.01 -18.81
C GLN A 144 -15.16 14.92 -17.59
N GLY A 145 -14.09 15.54 -17.10
CA GLY A 145 -14.14 16.51 -16.01
C GLY A 145 -14.96 17.76 -16.35
N SER A 146 -15.51 18.38 -15.32
CA SER A 146 -16.31 19.60 -15.42
C SER A 146 -16.15 20.44 -14.15
N PRO A 147 -15.69 21.70 -14.26
CA PRO A 147 -15.65 22.62 -13.12
C PRO A 147 -17.02 22.82 -12.48
N GLN A 148 -18.07 23.01 -13.27
CA GLN A 148 -19.42 23.26 -12.75
C GLN A 148 -19.93 22.05 -11.96
N GLN A 149 -19.70 20.85 -12.50
CA GLN A 149 -20.07 19.62 -11.81
C GLN A 149 -19.25 19.41 -10.54
N LEU A 150 -17.95 19.72 -10.58
CA LEU A 150 -17.07 19.61 -9.42
C LEU A 150 -17.51 20.54 -8.28
N PHE A 151 -17.83 21.79 -8.62
CA PHE A 151 -18.33 22.77 -7.67
C PHE A 151 -19.62 22.27 -7.00
N ALA A 152 -20.60 21.83 -7.79
CA ALA A 152 -21.85 21.28 -7.28
C ALA A 152 -21.60 20.06 -6.38
N SER A 153 -20.79 19.10 -6.84
CA SER A 153 -20.44 17.90 -6.08
C SER A 153 -19.81 18.22 -4.72
N VAL A 154 -18.83 19.13 -4.68
CA VAL A 154 -18.18 19.50 -3.42
C VAL A 154 -19.18 20.17 -2.47
N HIS A 155 -19.96 21.14 -2.96
CA HIS A 155 -20.87 21.92 -2.12
C HIS A 155 -22.06 21.09 -1.62
N GLU A 156 -22.60 20.18 -2.43
CA GLU A 156 -23.79 19.40 -2.10
C GLU A 156 -23.46 18.09 -1.35
N GLN A 157 -22.30 17.48 -1.63
CA GLN A 157 -21.98 16.14 -1.13
C GLN A 157 -20.86 16.10 -0.11
N ILE A 158 -19.94 17.06 -0.10
CA ILE A 158 -18.80 17.04 0.84
C ILE A 158 -18.98 18.11 1.92
N LEU A 159 -19.26 19.36 1.53
CA LEU A 159 -19.39 20.46 2.49
C LEU A 159 -20.71 20.46 3.29
N THR A 160 -21.63 19.55 2.97
CA THR A 160 -22.85 19.25 3.75
C THR A 160 -22.62 18.27 4.90
N LEU A 161 -21.45 17.62 4.96
CA LEU A 161 -21.05 16.77 6.09
C LEU A 161 -20.86 17.60 7.38
N PRO A 162 -20.82 16.96 8.56
CA PRO A 162 -20.56 17.66 9.81
C PRO A 162 -19.26 18.50 9.75
N PRO A 163 -19.20 19.71 10.33
CA PRO A 163 -18.01 20.54 10.28
C PRO A 163 -16.74 19.87 10.81
N SER A 164 -16.89 18.94 11.76
CA SER A 164 -15.79 18.14 12.34
C SER A 164 -15.36 16.94 11.51
N CYS A 165 -16.08 16.61 10.43
CA CYS A 165 -15.75 15.48 9.55
C CYS A 165 -14.37 15.70 8.94
N LEU A 166 -13.48 14.73 9.13
CA LEU A 166 -12.14 14.73 8.55
C LEU A 166 -12.21 14.36 7.07
N LEU A 167 -11.47 15.06 6.24
CA LEU A 167 -11.44 14.90 4.79
C LEU A 167 -10.06 14.40 4.37
N TYR A 168 -10.05 13.22 3.78
CA TYR A 168 -8.87 12.47 3.37
C TYR A 168 -8.84 12.39 1.83
N PRO A 169 -7.98 13.18 1.16
CA PRO A 169 -7.91 13.20 -0.31
C PRO A 169 -7.14 12.01 -0.87
N ALA A 170 -7.26 11.73 -2.18
CA ALA A 170 -6.39 10.75 -2.83
C ALA A 170 -4.95 11.25 -3.02
N HIS A 171 -4.72 12.58 -3.03
CA HIS A 171 -3.38 13.14 -3.25
C HIS A 171 -3.08 14.35 -2.34
N ASP A 172 -1.81 14.51 -2.00
CA ASP A 172 -1.24 15.77 -1.53
C ASP A 172 0.23 15.88 -1.96
N TYR A 173 0.64 17.09 -2.34
CA TYR A 173 1.98 17.36 -2.89
C TYR A 173 2.86 18.19 -1.95
N ARG A 174 2.43 18.37 -0.69
CA ARG A 174 3.07 19.23 0.33
C ARG A 174 3.34 18.50 1.65
N GLY A 175 2.97 17.22 1.75
CA GLY A 175 3.10 16.41 2.97
C GLY A 175 2.00 16.67 4.00
N ILE A 176 0.86 17.24 3.59
CA ILE A 176 -0.30 17.45 4.45
C ILE A 176 -1.25 16.26 4.30
N THR A 177 -1.64 15.66 5.42
CA THR A 177 -2.27 14.34 5.42
C THR A 177 -3.81 14.38 5.49
N VAL A 178 -4.38 15.43 6.06
CA VAL A 178 -5.83 15.51 6.35
C VAL A 178 -6.27 16.97 6.50
N THR A 179 -7.53 17.24 6.21
CA THR A 179 -8.23 18.48 6.59
C THR A 179 -9.63 18.17 7.12
N SER A 180 -10.52 19.15 7.18
CA SER A 180 -11.88 19.00 7.69
C SER A 180 -12.86 19.85 6.89
N VAL A 181 -14.14 19.50 6.98
CA VAL A 181 -15.22 20.27 6.34
C VAL A 181 -15.21 21.72 6.78
N ALA A 182 -15.06 21.99 8.09
CA ALA A 182 -15.01 23.35 8.61
C ALA A 182 -13.87 24.18 7.99
N GLU A 183 -12.71 23.56 7.83
CA GLU A 183 -11.56 24.23 7.24
C GLU A 183 -11.75 24.50 5.76
N GLU A 184 -12.14 23.51 4.96
CA GLU A 184 -12.28 23.67 3.52
C GLU A 184 -13.43 24.63 3.17
N ARG A 185 -14.55 24.57 3.91
CA ARG A 185 -15.65 25.51 3.75
C ARG A 185 -15.23 26.96 3.97
N ARG A 186 -14.27 27.22 4.88
CA ARG A 186 -13.84 28.58 5.22
C ARG A 186 -12.61 29.04 4.44
N TYR A 187 -11.69 28.12 4.14
CA TYR A 187 -10.32 28.44 3.74
C TYR A 187 -9.89 27.79 2.43
N ASN A 188 -10.72 26.96 1.79
CA ASN A 188 -10.39 26.49 0.45
C ASN A 188 -10.35 27.69 -0.51
N PRO A 189 -9.22 28.00 -1.15
CA PRO A 189 -9.07 29.20 -1.97
C PRO A 189 -9.85 29.13 -3.29
N ARG A 190 -10.41 27.96 -3.64
CA ARG A 190 -11.18 27.73 -4.87
C ARG A 190 -12.66 27.45 -4.61
N LEU A 191 -13.01 26.89 -3.46
CA LEU A 191 -14.35 26.34 -3.17
C LEU A 191 -14.95 26.87 -1.86
N GLY A 192 -14.15 27.56 -1.04
CA GLY A 192 -14.56 28.01 0.29
C GLY A 192 -14.95 29.48 0.31
N GLY A 193 -15.47 29.94 1.46
CA GLY A 193 -15.87 31.32 1.66
C GLY A 193 -17.08 31.70 0.80
N ASP A 194 -17.01 32.89 0.19
CA ASP A 194 -18.06 33.46 -0.64
C ASP A 194 -17.86 33.18 -2.15
N VAL A 195 -16.98 32.25 -2.51
CA VAL A 195 -16.69 31.88 -3.90
C VAL A 195 -17.93 31.29 -4.56
N ASP A 196 -18.27 31.79 -5.74
CA ASP A 196 -19.35 31.23 -6.56
C ASP A 196 -18.85 30.31 -7.69
N VAL A 197 -19.80 29.67 -8.39
CA VAL A 197 -19.49 28.74 -9.49
C VAL A 197 -18.77 29.44 -10.66
N GLY A 198 -19.01 30.73 -10.88
CA GLY A 198 -18.38 31.52 -11.93
C GLY A 198 -16.91 31.77 -11.62
N ASP A 199 -16.62 32.21 -10.40
CA ASP A 199 -15.25 32.38 -9.88
C ASP A 199 -14.47 31.07 -9.97
N PHE A 200 -15.06 29.97 -9.50
CA PHE A 200 -14.43 28.64 -9.54
C PHE A 200 -14.15 28.18 -10.98
N THR A 201 -15.16 28.24 -11.85
CA THR A 201 -15.02 27.82 -13.25
C THR A 201 -13.96 28.66 -13.97
N GLY A 202 -13.98 29.98 -13.73
CA GLY A 202 -12.98 30.90 -14.26
C GLY A 202 -11.56 30.52 -13.82
N HIS A 203 -11.37 30.20 -12.53
CA HIS A 203 -10.09 29.74 -12.01
C HIS A 203 -9.63 28.43 -12.67
N MET A 204 -10.49 27.40 -12.67
CA MET A 204 -10.15 26.06 -13.17
C MET A 204 -9.78 26.07 -14.66
N ASN A 205 -10.50 26.85 -15.48
CA ASN A 205 -10.22 26.98 -16.92
C ASN A 205 -8.88 27.68 -17.23
N ASN A 206 -8.29 28.37 -16.26
CA ASN A 206 -7.05 29.13 -16.43
C ASN A 206 -5.85 28.52 -15.68
N LEU A 207 -5.98 27.32 -15.11
CA LEU A 207 -4.89 26.66 -14.38
C LEU A 207 -3.68 26.31 -15.25
N ASN A 208 -3.87 26.07 -16.55
CA ASN A 208 -2.81 25.78 -17.53
C ASN A 208 -1.78 24.72 -17.05
N LEU A 209 -2.27 23.65 -16.41
CA LEU A 209 -1.43 22.61 -15.85
C LEU A 209 -0.78 21.77 -16.96
N PRO A 210 0.44 21.25 -16.74
CA PRO A 210 1.05 20.31 -17.68
C PRO A 210 0.16 19.08 -17.87
N HIS A 211 0.30 18.44 -19.02
CA HIS A 211 -0.32 17.16 -19.30
C HIS A 211 0.10 16.11 -18.24
N PRO A 212 -0.84 15.31 -17.68
CA PRO A 212 -0.46 14.32 -16.67
C PRO A 212 0.51 13.28 -17.25
N LYS A 213 1.57 12.98 -16.49
CA LYS A 213 2.73 12.21 -16.99
C LYS A 213 2.39 10.76 -17.34
N GLN A 214 1.50 10.12 -16.55
CA GLN A 214 1.19 8.70 -16.66
C GLN A 214 -0.16 8.42 -17.33
N MET A 215 -0.92 9.43 -17.75
CA MET A 215 -2.32 9.25 -18.16
C MET A 215 -2.48 8.25 -19.33
N ALA A 216 -1.55 8.27 -20.28
CA ALA A 216 -1.57 7.38 -21.44
C ALA A 216 -1.35 5.89 -21.08
N VAL A 217 -0.81 5.62 -19.89
CA VAL A 217 -0.57 4.26 -19.35
C VAL A 217 -1.61 3.92 -18.29
N ALA A 218 -1.79 4.80 -17.31
CA ALA A 218 -2.66 4.61 -16.16
C ALA A 218 -4.13 4.48 -16.56
N VAL A 219 -4.67 5.40 -17.37
CA VAL A 219 -6.11 5.39 -17.70
C VAL A 219 -6.52 4.10 -18.43
N PRO A 220 -5.84 3.66 -19.50
CA PRO A 220 -6.17 2.38 -20.15
C PRO A 220 -6.04 1.16 -19.22
N ALA A 221 -5.05 1.14 -18.33
CA ALA A 221 -4.88 0.07 -17.35
C ALA A 221 -6.03 0.07 -16.32
N ASN A 222 -6.39 1.24 -15.82
CA ASN A 222 -7.40 1.43 -14.77
C ASN A 222 -8.83 1.23 -15.27
N LEU A 223 -9.09 1.45 -16.57
CA LEU A 223 -10.32 1.02 -17.23
C LEU A 223 -10.49 -0.50 -17.28
N ARG A 224 -9.46 -1.28 -16.90
CA ARG A 224 -9.52 -2.73 -16.66
C ARG A 224 -9.13 -3.07 -15.21
N CYS A 225 -9.35 -2.13 -14.29
CA CYS A 225 -9.03 -2.26 -12.86
C CYS A 225 -7.56 -2.64 -12.55
N GLY A 226 -6.62 -2.23 -13.40
CA GLY A 226 -5.20 -2.53 -13.24
C GLY A 226 -4.78 -3.89 -13.79
N LYS A 227 -5.64 -4.59 -14.55
CA LYS A 227 -5.27 -5.82 -15.23
C LYS A 227 -4.19 -5.54 -16.31
N PRO A 228 -3.02 -6.21 -16.25
CA PRO A 228 -1.99 -6.05 -17.27
C PRO A 228 -2.41 -6.65 -18.62
N GLU A 229 -1.82 -6.19 -19.72
CA GLU A 229 -2.08 -6.73 -21.06
C GLU A 229 -1.39 -8.07 -21.33
N GLY A 230 -0.32 -8.34 -20.59
CA GLY A 230 0.47 -9.56 -20.66
C GLY A 230 0.49 -10.31 -19.33
N ASP A 231 1.63 -10.92 -19.04
CA ASP A 231 1.80 -11.71 -17.83
C ASP A 231 1.67 -10.86 -16.57
N ALA A 232 1.06 -11.47 -15.55
CA ALA A 232 0.96 -10.87 -14.23
C ALA A 232 2.37 -10.79 -13.61
N PRO A 233 2.80 -9.63 -13.10
CA PRO A 233 4.08 -9.54 -12.42
C PRO A 233 4.08 -10.39 -11.13
N THR A 234 5.14 -11.18 -10.97
CA THR A 234 5.40 -11.97 -9.77
C THR A 234 6.14 -11.12 -8.75
N ASP A 235 5.47 -10.76 -7.65
CA ASP A 235 6.10 -10.05 -6.53
C ASP A 235 6.92 -10.97 -5.64
N THR A 236 6.61 -12.25 -5.64
CA THR A 236 7.25 -13.24 -4.78
C THR A 236 8.51 -13.74 -5.45
N PRO A 237 9.68 -13.65 -4.79
CA PRO A 237 10.90 -14.25 -5.30
C PRO A 237 10.71 -15.75 -5.56
N ASP A 238 11.30 -16.25 -6.63
CA ASP A 238 11.14 -17.63 -7.11
C ASP A 238 12.12 -18.63 -6.46
N TRP A 239 13.12 -18.13 -5.73
CA TRP A 239 14.20 -18.94 -5.17
C TRP A 239 13.88 -19.60 -3.83
N ALA A 240 12.82 -19.16 -3.14
CA ALA A 240 12.37 -19.73 -1.86
C ALA A 240 10.91 -19.33 -1.54
N PRO A 241 10.23 -20.07 -0.64
CA PRO A 241 8.92 -19.66 -0.12
C PRO A 241 9.08 -18.49 0.85
N LEU A 242 9.03 -17.25 0.32
CA LEU A 242 9.26 -16.03 1.09
C LEU A 242 7.98 -15.23 1.34
N THR A 243 7.94 -14.57 2.49
CA THR A 243 6.91 -13.60 2.86
C THR A 243 7.54 -12.23 3.05
N LEU A 244 6.98 -11.19 2.41
CA LEU A 244 7.41 -9.82 2.65
C LEU A 244 6.78 -9.30 3.94
N ARG A 245 7.58 -8.71 4.82
CA ARG A 245 7.11 -7.99 6.00
C ARG A 245 6.83 -6.53 5.67
N PHE A 246 5.97 -5.88 6.45
CA PHE A 246 5.65 -4.47 6.22
C PHE A 246 6.89 -3.56 6.37
N SER A 247 7.91 -4.01 7.12
CA SER A 247 9.21 -3.38 7.21
C SER A 247 10.06 -3.42 5.93
N GLY A 248 9.60 -4.10 4.87
CA GLY A 248 10.30 -4.26 3.59
C GLY A 248 11.34 -5.39 3.59
N VAL A 249 11.34 -6.25 4.61
CA VAL A 249 12.27 -7.38 4.71
C VAL A 249 11.58 -8.66 4.26
N TRP A 250 12.22 -9.41 3.36
CA TRP A 250 11.80 -10.76 3.00
C TRP A 250 12.14 -11.73 4.11
N GLU A 251 11.17 -12.54 4.52
CA GLU A 251 11.35 -13.58 5.53
C GLU A 251 11.15 -14.97 4.94
N ILE A 252 11.97 -15.91 5.40
CA ILE A 252 11.80 -17.34 5.19
C ILE A 252 11.42 -18.00 6.52
N GLU A 253 10.42 -18.87 6.48
CA GLU A 253 10.01 -19.67 7.63
C GLU A 253 11.03 -20.80 7.90
N PRO A 254 11.21 -21.26 9.15
CA PRO A 254 12.15 -22.33 9.49
C PRO A 254 12.04 -23.58 8.61
N MET A 255 10.82 -24.07 8.36
CA MET A 255 10.60 -25.21 7.46
C MET A 255 11.08 -24.92 6.04
N GLY A 256 10.78 -23.72 5.51
CA GLY A 256 11.20 -23.33 4.17
C GLY A 256 12.72 -23.25 4.04
N LEU A 257 13.41 -22.77 5.09
CA LEU A 257 14.88 -22.77 5.10
C LEU A 257 15.45 -24.19 5.18
N LEU A 258 14.85 -25.09 5.95
CA LEU A 258 15.29 -26.49 6.03
C LEU A 258 15.27 -27.16 4.64
N GLU A 259 14.20 -26.93 3.86
CA GLU A 259 14.07 -27.45 2.49
C GLU A 259 15.07 -26.82 1.51
N GLN A 260 15.41 -25.54 1.71
CA GLN A 260 16.29 -24.76 0.83
C GLN A 260 17.75 -24.71 1.28
N GLN A 261 18.12 -25.37 2.39
CA GLN A 261 19.42 -25.21 3.05
C GLN A 261 20.62 -25.46 2.11
N LYS A 262 20.48 -26.36 1.13
CA LYS A 262 21.53 -26.66 0.14
C LYS A 262 21.64 -25.63 -0.99
N ASN A 263 20.59 -24.85 -1.21
CA ASN A 263 20.47 -23.90 -2.33
C ASN A 263 20.84 -22.47 -1.92
N VAL A 264 20.97 -22.20 -0.63
CA VAL A 264 21.27 -20.88 -0.06
C VAL A 264 22.65 -20.88 0.61
N GLN A 265 23.17 -19.70 0.91
CA GLN A 265 24.26 -19.52 1.87
C GLN A 265 23.68 -18.93 3.16
N ILE A 266 23.96 -19.57 4.29
CA ILE A 266 23.47 -19.13 5.59
C ILE A 266 24.53 -18.24 6.22
N VAL A 267 24.15 -17.00 6.54
CA VAL A 267 25.04 -16.02 7.17
C VAL A 267 24.54 -15.78 8.59
N ASP A 268 25.27 -16.31 9.56
CA ASP A 268 24.97 -16.09 10.97
C ASP A 268 25.63 -14.79 11.44
N VAL A 269 24.79 -13.82 11.82
CA VAL A 269 25.22 -12.48 12.23
C VAL A 269 25.23 -12.28 13.74
N ARG A 270 25.20 -13.37 14.52
CA ARG A 270 25.45 -13.33 15.96
C ARG A 270 26.92 -13.07 16.26
N GLU A 271 27.23 -12.84 17.53
CA GLU A 271 28.62 -12.79 18.00
C GLU A 271 29.18 -14.21 18.17
N ALA A 272 30.51 -14.35 18.07
CA ALA A 272 31.17 -15.66 18.14
C ALA A 272 30.79 -16.52 19.37
N PRO A 273 30.65 -15.97 20.60
CA PRO A 273 30.21 -16.76 21.74
C PRO A 273 28.79 -17.34 21.60
N GLU A 274 27.90 -16.66 20.87
CA GLU A 274 26.53 -17.15 20.64
C GLU A 274 26.50 -18.24 19.56
N PHE A 275 27.48 -18.30 18.65
CA PHE A 275 27.52 -19.29 17.56
C PHE A 275 27.80 -20.72 18.06
N ILE A 276 28.58 -20.82 19.14
CA ILE A 276 28.97 -22.07 19.80
C ILE A 276 28.22 -22.31 21.12
N ASP A 277 27.21 -21.48 21.43
CA ASP A 277 26.45 -21.64 22.67
C ASP A 277 25.46 -22.83 22.60
N ARG A 278 24.62 -22.95 23.63
CA ARG A 278 23.63 -24.03 23.71
C ARG A 278 22.59 -24.00 22.58
N LEU A 279 22.38 -22.89 21.89
CA LEU A 279 21.50 -22.82 20.72
C LEU A 279 22.13 -23.51 19.50
N GLY A 280 23.46 -23.65 19.47
CA GLY A 280 24.20 -24.13 18.31
C GLY A 280 24.08 -23.15 17.14
N HIS A 281 24.31 -23.66 15.92
CA HIS A 281 24.14 -22.94 14.67
C HIS A 281 23.56 -23.85 13.58
N LEU A 282 23.10 -23.26 12.48
CA LEU A 282 22.59 -24.04 11.35
C LEU A 282 23.74 -24.73 10.61
N HIS A 283 23.49 -25.93 10.11
CA HIS A 283 24.46 -26.65 9.27
C HIS A 283 24.90 -25.80 8.08
N GLY A 284 26.22 -25.68 7.91
CA GLY A 284 26.84 -24.90 6.83
C GLY A 284 26.72 -23.38 6.97
N ALA A 285 26.40 -22.87 8.17
CA ALA A 285 26.35 -21.44 8.43
C ALA A 285 27.76 -20.82 8.50
N THR A 286 27.93 -19.69 7.83
CA THR A 286 29.13 -18.86 7.93
C THR A 286 28.91 -17.78 8.98
N LEU A 287 29.75 -17.74 10.02
CA LEU A 287 29.72 -16.71 11.05
C LEU A 287 30.32 -15.39 10.52
N VAL A 288 29.48 -14.38 10.38
CA VAL A 288 29.87 -12.99 10.05
C VAL A 288 29.10 -12.05 10.98
N PRO A 289 29.65 -11.71 12.17
CA PRO A 289 28.95 -10.86 13.12
C PRO A 289 28.46 -9.57 12.49
N LEU A 290 27.26 -9.10 12.88
CA LEU A 290 26.65 -7.91 12.27
C LEU A 290 27.57 -6.69 12.29
N SER A 291 28.39 -6.55 13.34
CA SER A 291 29.39 -5.49 13.52
C SER A 291 30.48 -5.49 12.44
N GLN A 292 30.78 -6.65 11.86
CA GLN A 292 31.82 -6.86 10.85
C GLN A 292 31.24 -7.06 9.45
N LEU A 293 29.92 -7.19 9.32
CA LEU A 293 29.26 -7.57 8.07
C LEU A 293 29.67 -6.68 6.90
N THR A 294 29.65 -5.35 7.08
CA THR A 294 30.00 -4.38 6.03
C THR A 294 31.43 -4.56 5.50
N GLU A 295 32.37 -4.89 6.37
CA GLU A 295 33.79 -5.07 6.01
C GLU A 295 34.03 -6.43 5.34
N ARG A 296 33.20 -7.43 5.69
CA ARG A 296 33.35 -8.83 5.29
C ARG A 296 32.38 -9.27 4.19
N MET A 297 31.56 -8.38 3.63
CA MET A 297 30.61 -8.72 2.56
C MET A 297 31.28 -9.30 1.31
N ALA A 298 32.56 -8.98 1.09
CA ALA A 298 33.34 -9.51 -0.04
C ALA A 298 33.61 -11.03 0.08
N GLU A 299 33.44 -11.62 1.27
CA GLU A 299 33.53 -13.07 1.49
C GLU A 299 32.29 -13.82 0.99
N LEU A 300 31.18 -13.11 0.75
CA LEU A 300 29.89 -13.69 0.38
C LEU A 300 29.72 -13.74 -1.14
N ASP A 301 29.12 -14.82 -1.63
CA ASP A 301 28.80 -14.97 -3.05
C ASP A 301 27.58 -14.11 -3.41
N ARG A 302 27.70 -13.23 -4.40
CA ARG A 302 26.60 -12.33 -4.80
C ARG A 302 25.49 -13.02 -5.59
N GLU A 303 25.80 -14.13 -6.25
CA GLU A 303 24.87 -14.85 -7.12
C GLU A 303 24.05 -15.90 -6.36
N ARG A 304 24.56 -16.38 -5.22
CA ARG A 304 23.87 -17.34 -4.36
C ARG A 304 22.92 -16.63 -3.39
N PRO A 305 21.66 -17.10 -3.22
CA PRO A 305 20.74 -16.52 -2.25
C PRO A 305 21.28 -16.57 -0.82
N ILE A 306 21.09 -15.49 -0.06
CA ILE A 306 21.51 -15.38 1.33
C ILE A 306 20.31 -15.50 2.26
N VAL A 307 20.45 -16.32 3.31
CA VAL A 307 19.56 -16.28 4.47
C VAL A 307 20.36 -15.82 5.69
N ALA A 308 20.04 -14.62 6.17
CA ALA A 308 20.63 -14.05 7.37
C ALA A 308 19.95 -14.65 8.62
N VAL A 309 20.77 -15.07 9.58
CA VAL A 309 20.31 -15.71 10.82
C VAL A 309 20.89 -14.97 12.01
N CYS A 310 20.06 -14.75 13.03
CA CYS A 310 20.56 -14.36 14.34
C CYS A 310 19.79 -15.06 15.45
N ARG A 311 19.96 -14.63 16.70
CA ARG A 311 19.25 -15.23 17.84
C ARG A 311 17.73 -15.21 17.70
N SER A 312 17.12 -14.07 17.34
CA SER A 312 15.66 -13.85 17.38
C SER A 312 15.05 -13.26 16.11
N GLY A 313 15.84 -13.06 15.05
CA GLY A 313 15.40 -12.42 13.80
C GLY A 313 15.71 -10.92 13.68
N VAL A 314 16.03 -10.23 14.79
CA VAL A 314 16.20 -8.76 14.79
C VAL A 314 17.48 -8.29 14.08
N ARG A 315 18.64 -8.82 14.48
CA ARG A 315 19.94 -8.47 13.86
C ARG A 315 20.04 -8.95 12.42
N SER A 316 19.45 -10.10 12.12
CA SER A 316 19.42 -10.66 10.79
C SER A 316 18.52 -9.86 9.85
N ALA A 317 17.40 -9.28 10.32
CA ALA A 317 16.63 -8.34 9.51
C ALA A 317 17.45 -7.08 9.14
N GLN A 318 18.22 -6.53 10.09
CA GLN A 318 19.15 -5.44 9.80
C GLN A 318 20.24 -5.85 8.81
N ALA A 319 20.80 -7.05 8.96
CA ALA A 319 21.76 -7.62 8.01
C ALA A 319 21.16 -7.73 6.60
N SER A 320 19.91 -8.19 6.47
CA SER A 320 19.22 -8.27 5.18
C SER A 320 19.14 -6.92 4.49
N VAL A 321 18.79 -5.84 5.22
CA VAL A 321 18.78 -4.48 4.67
C VAL A 321 20.16 -4.03 4.21
N LEU A 322 21.21 -4.30 5.00
CA LEU A 322 22.58 -3.94 4.63
C LEU A 322 23.05 -4.67 3.37
N LEU A 323 22.77 -5.97 3.28
CA LEU A 323 23.10 -6.80 2.12
C LEU A 323 22.34 -6.33 0.87
N THR A 324 21.03 -6.07 0.97
CA THR A 324 20.26 -5.54 -0.17
C THR A 324 20.81 -4.20 -0.65
N LYS A 325 21.16 -3.28 0.26
CA LYS A 325 21.79 -1.99 -0.09
C LYS A 325 23.17 -2.17 -0.75
N ALA A 326 23.90 -3.23 -0.41
CA ALA A 326 25.19 -3.56 -1.01
C ALA A 326 25.07 -4.28 -2.37
N GLY A 327 23.84 -4.47 -2.88
CA GLY A 327 23.58 -5.05 -4.20
C GLY A 327 23.36 -6.56 -4.22
N PHE A 328 23.15 -7.20 -3.06
CA PHE A 328 22.72 -8.60 -3.02
C PHE A 328 21.23 -8.69 -3.38
N GLY A 329 20.91 -9.29 -4.52
CA GLY A 329 19.54 -9.32 -5.07
C GLY A 329 18.62 -10.37 -4.45
N LYS A 330 19.16 -11.40 -3.80
CA LYS A 330 18.41 -12.53 -3.22
C LYS A 330 18.77 -12.68 -1.74
N VAL A 331 18.04 -11.98 -0.87
CA VAL A 331 18.31 -11.95 0.57
C VAL A 331 17.02 -12.14 1.35
N ALA A 332 17.04 -13.03 2.35
CA ALA A 332 15.96 -13.19 3.30
C ALA A 332 16.47 -13.23 4.75
N ASN A 333 15.58 -12.93 5.68
CA ASN A 333 15.76 -13.09 7.11
C ASN A 333 15.10 -14.39 7.58
N LEU A 334 15.76 -15.17 8.45
CA LEU A 334 15.09 -16.30 9.11
C LEU A 334 14.10 -15.80 10.16
N ALA A 335 12.81 -16.06 9.94
CA ALA A 335 11.74 -15.68 10.85
C ALA A 335 11.96 -16.29 12.25
N GLY A 336 12.00 -15.44 13.28
CA GLY A 336 12.21 -15.85 14.69
C GLY A 336 13.62 -16.33 15.05
N GLY A 337 14.56 -16.40 14.09
CA GLY A 337 15.95 -16.78 14.30
C GLY A 337 16.17 -18.15 14.93
N MET A 338 17.34 -18.33 15.54
CA MET A 338 17.74 -19.58 16.21
C MET A 338 16.81 -20.02 17.34
N LEU A 339 16.18 -19.07 18.05
CA LEU A 339 15.23 -19.39 19.11
C LEU A 339 14.05 -20.18 18.55
N ARG A 340 13.43 -19.69 17.48
CA ARG A 340 12.29 -20.36 16.85
C ARG A 340 12.71 -21.66 16.20
N TRP A 341 13.84 -21.67 15.47
CA TRP A 341 14.41 -22.88 14.88
C TRP A 341 14.55 -24.01 15.90
N LYS A 342 15.10 -23.70 17.08
CA LYS A 342 15.31 -24.67 18.16
C LYS A 342 14.00 -25.08 18.84
N ILE A 343 13.08 -24.15 19.08
CA ILE A 343 11.76 -24.45 19.67
C ILE A 343 10.98 -25.42 18.78
N GLU A 344 11.07 -25.26 17.46
CA GLU A 344 10.42 -26.15 16.48
C GLU A 344 11.19 -27.48 16.26
N GLY A 345 12.32 -27.67 16.94
CA GLY A 345 13.03 -28.96 16.99
C GLY A 345 13.88 -29.27 15.75
N TYR A 346 14.25 -28.25 14.96
CA TYR A 346 15.06 -28.45 13.76
C TYR A 346 16.54 -28.73 14.06
N PRO A 347 17.26 -29.42 13.15
CA PRO A 347 18.66 -29.80 13.35
C PRO A 347 19.57 -28.59 13.54
N VAL A 348 20.54 -28.73 14.45
CA VAL A 348 21.60 -27.75 14.68
C VAL A 348 22.95 -28.46 14.72
N GLU A 349 24.00 -27.74 14.36
CA GLU A 349 25.37 -28.11 14.64
C GLU A 349 25.83 -27.47 15.95
N SER A 350 26.65 -28.20 16.68
CA SER A 350 27.34 -27.72 17.87
C SER A 350 28.77 -28.19 17.74
N ASP A 351 29.74 -27.27 17.82
CA ASP A 351 31.12 -27.68 17.95
C ASP A 351 31.26 -28.55 19.21
N PRO A 352 32.00 -29.67 19.15
CA PRO A 352 32.26 -30.46 20.33
C PRO A 352 32.92 -29.57 21.39
N ALA A 353 32.30 -29.55 22.58
CA ALA A 353 32.69 -28.75 23.73
C ALA A 353 34.13 -29.03 24.21
#